data_AF-A0A2U1Q5G3-F1
#
_entry.id   AF-A0A2U1Q5G3-F1
#
_cell.length_a   1.000
_cell.length_b   1.000
_cell.length_c   1.000
_cell.angle_alpha   90.00
_cell.angle_beta   90.00
_cell.angle_gamma   90.00
#
_symmetry.space_group_name_H-M   'P 1'
#
loop_
_entity.id
_entity.type
_entity.pdbx_description
1 polymer ?
#
loop_
_entity_poly.entity_id
_entity_poly.type
_entity_poly.pdbx_seq_one_letter_code
_entity_poly.pdbx_strand_id
1 'polypeptide(L)'
;MSKIWISSETKETGLTSGEYTISLYEVLARVHGTKIVPQIDNIMSTIIKTLSTSVISFALHQACSKVVPAIARYGMDPTTPENKKRRIIHSLCKPLSDSLLSSQENLSSSAALCLKALVDSDNWRFASSELVNEVCQRVTVALEKPMQTNSHMGLVMSLAEHKGSVVEAYARLLIWSGIKILNIGASEGNSQKRLVAIQMVNFLMKCLDYKCILSELDYKCILSELDIEEMKKCEDDQMAFVKGATFEATQTAKRILMEKGSKVEKRSGQRSDSPVSQTMGSFSAYSTVINSPFSDSMLSEVNSNRTVSRRQ
;
A
#
# COMPACT_ATOMS: atom_id res chain seq x y z
N MET A 1 -22.86 46.96 -8.13
CA MET A 1 -21.40 46.91 -7.89
C MET A 1 -21.16 46.06 -6.65
N SER A 2 -20.69 44.83 -6.83
CA SER A 2 -20.31 43.96 -5.72
C SER A 2 -18.91 43.43 -6.00
N LYS A 3 -17.89 44.06 -5.41
CA LYS A 3 -16.52 43.56 -5.39
C LYS A 3 -16.43 42.54 -4.26
N ILE A 4 -16.34 41.26 -4.59
CA ILE A 4 -15.87 40.24 -3.66
C ILE A 4 -14.35 40.26 -3.74
N TRP A 5 -13.72 40.77 -2.69
CA TRP A 5 -12.29 40.59 -2.46
C TRP A 5 -12.06 39.16 -1.98
N ILE A 6 -11.36 38.35 -2.76
CA ILE A 6 -10.72 37.14 -2.23
C ILE A 6 -9.32 37.58 -1.81
N SER A 7 -9.12 37.74 -0.51
CA SER A 7 -7.81 38.00 0.09
C SER A 7 -6.94 36.76 -0.10
N SER A 8 -5.85 36.91 -0.87
CA SER A 8 -4.75 35.96 -0.95
C SER A 8 -3.90 36.08 0.32
N GLU A 9 -4.22 35.30 1.34
CA GLU A 9 -3.33 35.12 2.48
C GLU A 9 -2.41 33.93 2.19
N THR A 10 -1.39 34.17 1.35
CA THR A 10 -0.30 33.23 1.12
C THR A 10 0.62 33.25 2.33
N LYS A 11 0.44 32.30 3.25
CA LYS A 11 1.58 31.73 3.97
C LYS A 11 2.38 30.93 2.96
N GLU A 12 3.37 31.57 2.36
CA GLU A 12 4.33 30.95 1.44
C GLU A 12 4.98 29.73 2.12
N THR A 13 4.48 28.55 1.75
CA THR A 13 5.27 27.32 1.73
C THR A 13 5.58 27.11 0.26
N GLY A 14 6.87 27.01 -0.08
CA GLY A 14 7.39 27.04 -1.45
C GLY A 14 6.93 25.86 -2.31
N LEU A 15 5.67 25.88 -2.73
CA LEU A 15 5.09 24.91 -3.64
C LEU A 15 5.49 25.29 -5.07
N THR A 16 5.99 24.32 -5.84
CA THR A 16 6.21 24.53 -7.27
C THR A 16 4.87 24.79 -7.97
N SER A 17 4.88 25.49 -9.11
CA SER A 17 3.64 25.81 -9.85
C SER A 17 2.79 24.55 -10.17
N GLY A 18 3.45 23.41 -10.39
CA GLY A 18 2.80 22.11 -10.57
C GLY A 18 2.11 21.61 -9.30
N GLU A 19 2.78 21.64 -8.15
CA GLU A 19 2.23 21.20 -6.86
C GLU A 19 0.98 21.98 -6.46
N TYR A 20 1.01 23.30 -6.66
CA TYR A 20 -0.13 24.17 -6.39
C TYR A 20 -1.33 23.81 -7.30
N THR A 21 -1.07 23.63 -8.60
CA THR A 21 -2.11 23.25 -9.58
C THR A 21 -2.74 21.90 -9.23
N ILE A 22 -1.93 20.90 -8.88
CA ILE A 22 -2.44 19.59 -8.49
C ILE A 22 -3.29 19.69 -7.21
N SER A 23 -2.81 20.38 -6.19
CA SER A 23 -3.52 20.53 -4.91
C SER A 23 -4.89 21.21 -5.07
N LEU A 24 -5.03 22.12 -6.04
CA LEU A 24 -6.30 22.77 -6.34
C LEU A 24 -7.37 21.78 -6.81
N TYR A 25 -7.01 20.69 -7.50
CA TYR A 25 -7.98 19.69 -7.93
C TYR A 25 -8.67 18.97 -6.78
N GLU A 26 -8.01 18.85 -5.62
CA GLU A 26 -8.65 18.30 -4.42
C GLU A 26 -9.80 19.21 -3.95
N VAL A 27 -9.54 20.52 -3.93
CA VAL A 27 -10.53 21.54 -3.56
C VAL A 27 -11.67 21.58 -4.57
N LEU A 28 -11.35 21.53 -5.87
CA LEU A 28 -12.34 21.50 -6.93
C LEU A 28 -13.23 20.26 -6.84
N ALA A 29 -12.66 19.07 -6.60
CA ALA A 29 -13.44 17.86 -6.39
C ALA A 29 -14.40 18.01 -5.21
N ARG A 30 -13.93 18.57 -4.09
CA ARG A 30 -14.75 18.80 -2.88
C ARG A 30 -15.88 19.79 -3.12
N VAL A 31 -15.62 20.89 -3.82
CA VAL A 31 -16.60 21.97 -4.05
C VAL A 31 -17.61 21.60 -5.13
N HIS A 32 -17.15 20.96 -6.22
CA HIS A 32 -17.99 20.66 -7.38
C HIS A 32 -18.64 19.27 -7.32
N GLY A 33 -18.16 18.38 -6.44
CA GLY A 33 -18.71 17.04 -6.26
C GLY A 33 -18.80 16.27 -7.57
N THR A 34 -19.97 15.69 -7.87
CA THR A 34 -20.22 14.92 -9.10
C THR A 34 -20.06 15.74 -10.39
N LYS A 35 -20.06 17.07 -10.34
CA LYS A 35 -19.81 17.93 -11.51
C LYS A 35 -18.35 17.85 -11.98
N ILE A 36 -17.44 17.30 -11.19
CA ILE A 36 -16.05 17.07 -11.60
C ILE A 36 -15.90 15.89 -12.57
N VAL A 37 -16.88 14.96 -12.59
CA VAL A 37 -16.79 13.69 -13.33
C VAL A 37 -16.46 13.86 -14.82
N PRO A 38 -17.08 14.80 -15.56
CA PRO A 38 -16.74 15.02 -16.97
C PRO A 38 -15.32 15.53 -17.21
N GLN A 39 -14.63 16.03 -16.17
CA GLN A 39 -13.28 16.59 -16.26
C GLN A 39 -12.20 15.62 -15.78
N ILE A 40 -12.57 14.42 -15.31
CA ILE A 40 -11.61 13.46 -14.74
C ILE A 40 -10.48 13.15 -15.71
N ASP A 41 -10.79 12.88 -16.98
CA ASP A 41 -9.77 12.52 -17.96
C ASP A 41 -8.78 13.68 -18.20
N ASN A 42 -9.26 14.93 -18.24
CA ASN A 42 -8.41 16.12 -18.36
C ASN A 42 -7.53 16.32 -17.11
N ILE A 43 -8.10 16.11 -15.93
CA ILE A 43 -7.37 16.23 -14.65
C ILE A 43 -6.29 15.15 -14.56
N MET A 44 -6.63 13.90 -14.88
CA MET A 44 -5.66 12.80 -14.88
C MET A 44 -4.57 13.01 -15.92
N SER A 45 -4.89 13.48 -17.12
CA SER A 45 -3.88 13.85 -18.12
C SER A 45 -2.93 14.94 -17.60
N THR A 46 -3.45 15.92 -16.86
CA THR A 46 -2.64 16.98 -16.25
C THR A 46 -1.74 16.42 -15.14
N ILE A 47 -2.25 15.52 -14.30
CA ILE A 47 -1.48 14.82 -13.27
C ILE A 47 -0.33 14.03 -13.91
N ILE A 48 -0.61 13.18 -14.90
CA ILE A 48 0.42 12.37 -15.57
C ILE A 48 1.46 13.26 -16.24
N LYS A 49 1.03 14.30 -16.95
CA LYS A 49 1.96 15.25 -17.60
C LYS A 49 2.87 15.92 -16.57
N THR A 50 2.30 16.42 -15.48
CA THR A 50 3.06 17.08 -14.41
C THR A 50 4.08 16.10 -13.80
N LEU A 51 3.65 14.89 -13.45
CA LEU A 51 4.54 13.84 -12.93
C LEU A 51 5.67 13.46 -13.90
N SER A 52 5.40 13.48 -15.21
CA SER A 52 6.39 13.14 -16.23
C SER A 52 7.43 14.24 -16.44
N THR A 53 7.03 15.52 -16.30
CA THR A 53 7.92 16.66 -16.56
C THR A 53 8.63 17.20 -15.32
N SER A 54 8.12 16.88 -14.13
CA SER A 54 8.68 17.36 -12.88
C SER A 54 9.86 16.52 -12.42
N VAL A 55 10.90 17.21 -11.94
CA VAL A 55 11.95 16.60 -11.11
C VAL A 55 11.30 15.98 -9.87
N ILE A 56 11.90 14.91 -9.33
CA ILE A 56 11.42 14.19 -8.15
C ILE A 56 11.08 15.19 -7.03
N SER A 57 9.77 15.40 -6.81
CA SER A 57 9.24 16.25 -5.75
C SER A 57 8.34 15.42 -4.86
N PHE A 58 8.76 15.23 -3.62
CA PHE A 58 7.98 14.51 -2.62
C PHE A 58 6.61 15.17 -2.40
N ALA A 59 6.58 16.51 -2.33
CA ALA A 59 5.36 17.28 -2.18
C ALA A 59 4.39 17.05 -3.34
N LEU A 60 4.90 17.02 -4.58
CA LEU A 60 4.10 16.73 -5.76
C LEU A 60 3.52 15.32 -5.72
N HIS A 61 4.33 14.32 -5.39
CA HIS A 61 3.89 12.93 -5.31
C HIS A 61 2.77 12.76 -4.27
N GLN A 62 2.92 13.43 -3.11
CA GLN A 62 1.93 13.42 -2.05
C GLN A 62 0.64 14.18 -2.44
N ALA A 63 0.76 15.30 -3.17
CA ALA A 63 -0.41 16.01 -3.68
C ALA A 63 -1.20 15.13 -4.66
N CYS A 64 -0.52 14.47 -5.61
CA CYS A 64 -1.17 13.55 -6.55
C CYS A 64 -1.86 12.39 -5.80
N SER A 65 -1.22 11.81 -4.79
CA SER A 65 -1.79 10.68 -4.04
C SER A 65 -3.01 11.07 -3.20
N LYS A 66 -3.21 12.36 -2.89
CA LYS A 66 -4.41 12.87 -2.19
C LYS A 66 -5.54 13.22 -3.16
N VAL A 67 -5.21 13.79 -4.32
CA VAL A 67 -6.19 14.24 -5.31
C VAL A 67 -6.97 13.08 -5.90
N VAL A 68 -6.30 11.98 -6.26
CA VAL A 68 -6.93 10.82 -6.89
C VAL A 68 -8.06 10.21 -6.04
N PRO A 69 -7.84 9.84 -4.76
CA PRO A 69 -8.92 9.35 -3.90
C PRO A 69 -9.94 10.44 -3.56
N ALA A 70 -9.56 11.73 -3.49
CA ALA A 70 -10.52 12.81 -3.28
C ALA A 70 -11.51 12.94 -4.44
N ILE A 71 -11.05 12.82 -5.69
CA ILE A 71 -11.92 12.80 -6.88
C ILE A 71 -12.84 11.58 -6.84
N ALA A 72 -12.34 10.40 -6.48
CA ALA A 72 -13.19 9.21 -6.33
C ALA A 72 -14.27 9.42 -5.27
N ARG A 73 -13.91 10.01 -4.12
CA ARG A 73 -14.82 10.27 -2.99
C ARG A 73 -15.90 11.28 -3.34
N TYR A 74 -15.53 12.44 -3.87
CA TYR A 74 -16.48 13.54 -4.11
C TYR A 74 -17.16 13.46 -5.48
N GLY A 75 -16.56 12.77 -6.44
CA GLY A 75 -17.15 12.51 -7.76
C GLY A 75 -18.28 11.49 -7.74
N MET A 76 -18.53 10.82 -6.60
CA MET A 76 -19.59 9.84 -6.41
C MET A 76 -20.51 10.27 -5.27
N ASP A 77 -21.81 10.41 -5.56
CA ASP A 77 -22.82 10.52 -4.51
C ASP A 77 -23.45 9.14 -4.23
N PRO A 78 -24.18 8.98 -3.11
CA PRO A 78 -24.85 7.72 -2.79
C PRO A 78 -25.82 7.26 -3.88
N THR A 79 -26.47 8.20 -4.58
CA THR A 79 -27.45 7.95 -5.64
C THR A 79 -26.81 7.61 -7.00
N THR A 80 -25.49 7.79 -7.13
CA THR A 80 -24.78 7.56 -8.38
C THR A 80 -24.86 6.06 -8.73
N PRO A 81 -25.36 5.71 -9.92
CA PRO A 81 -25.45 4.32 -10.37
C PRO A 81 -24.09 3.61 -10.30
N GLU A 82 -24.09 2.34 -9.90
CA GLU A 82 -22.85 1.58 -9.67
C GLU A 82 -21.98 1.47 -10.92
N ASN A 83 -22.60 1.32 -12.11
CA ASN A 83 -21.89 1.32 -13.38
C ASN A 83 -21.14 2.65 -13.63
N LYS A 84 -21.69 3.79 -13.19
CA LYS A 84 -20.99 5.08 -13.26
C LYS A 84 -19.88 5.17 -12.22
N LYS A 85 -20.08 4.69 -10.99
CA LYS A 85 -19.02 4.60 -9.95
C LYS A 85 -17.83 3.78 -10.45
N ARG A 86 -18.09 2.63 -11.08
CA ARG A 86 -17.06 1.78 -11.71
C ARG A 86 -16.31 2.51 -12.83
N ARG A 87 -17.01 3.24 -13.69
CA ARG A 87 -16.38 4.06 -14.75
C ARG A 87 -15.48 5.16 -14.17
N ILE A 88 -15.90 5.83 -13.10
CA ILE A 88 -15.09 6.83 -12.41
C ILE A 88 -13.79 6.21 -11.89
N ILE A 89 -13.87 5.07 -11.18
CA ILE A 89 -12.67 4.35 -10.71
C ILE A 89 -11.78 3.95 -11.88
N HIS A 90 -12.35 3.44 -12.97
CA HIS A 90 -11.61 3.08 -14.16
C HIS A 90 -10.88 4.29 -14.78
N SER A 91 -11.55 5.43 -15.00
CA SER A 91 -10.95 6.65 -15.55
C SER A 91 -9.80 7.19 -14.69
N LEU A 92 -9.90 7.07 -13.36
CA LEU A 92 -8.82 7.45 -12.45
C LEU A 92 -7.65 6.44 -12.51
N CYS A 93 -7.96 5.15 -12.51
CA CYS A 93 -6.97 4.08 -12.38
C CYS A 93 -6.20 3.84 -13.67
N LYS A 94 -6.87 3.89 -14.83
CA LYS A 94 -6.30 3.53 -16.14
C LYS A 94 -4.99 4.26 -16.47
N PRO A 95 -4.93 5.61 -16.48
CA PRO A 95 -3.70 6.33 -16.80
C PRO A 95 -2.57 6.09 -15.80
N LEU A 96 -2.89 5.87 -14.52
CA LEU A 96 -1.90 5.52 -13.49
C LEU A 96 -1.37 4.10 -13.71
N SER A 97 -2.25 3.15 -14.01
CA SER A 97 -1.89 1.77 -14.29
C SER A 97 -0.97 1.71 -15.51
N ASP A 98 -1.30 2.39 -16.61
CA ASP A 98 -0.44 2.47 -17.79
C ASP A 98 0.94 3.10 -17.45
N SER A 99 0.97 4.05 -16.52
CA SER A 99 2.20 4.72 -16.07
C SER A 99 3.10 3.86 -15.17
N LEU A 100 2.59 2.78 -14.55
CA LEU A 100 3.42 1.81 -13.78
C LEU A 100 4.52 1.15 -14.63
N LEU A 101 4.31 1.09 -15.94
CA LEU A 101 5.28 0.49 -16.86
C LEU A 101 6.19 1.55 -17.51
N SER A 102 6.16 2.79 -17.04
CA SER A 102 7.08 3.84 -17.49
C SER A 102 8.55 3.42 -17.32
N SER A 103 9.42 3.95 -18.18
CA SER A 103 10.87 3.91 -18.00
C SER A 103 11.36 5.00 -17.05
N GLN A 104 10.54 6.01 -16.78
CA GLN A 104 10.85 7.09 -15.85
C GLN A 104 10.46 6.66 -14.43
N GLU A 105 11.46 6.54 -13.54
CA GLU A 105 11.27 6.09 -12.16
C GLU A 105 10.28 6.98 -11.38
N ASN A 106 10.39 8.30 -11.51
CA ASN A 106 9.49 9.26 -10.87
C ASN A 106 8.02 8.98 -11.24
N LEU A 107 7.70 8.93 -12.54
CA LEU A 107 6.35 8.67 -13.02
C LEU A 107 5.83 7.32 -12.54
N SER A 108 6.64 6.26 -12.65
CA SER A 108 6.26 4.91 -12.21
C SER A 108 5.99 4.86 -10.70
N SER A 109 6.89 5.46 -9.91
CA SER A 109 6.81 5.50 -8.45
C SER A 109 5.60 6.31 -7.95
N SER A 110 5.34 7.47 -8.56
CA SER A 110 4.18 8.31 -8.22
C SER A 110 2.88 7.67 -8.65
N ALA A 111 2.85 7.00 -9.81
CA ALA A 111 1.68 6.25 -10.25
C ALA A 111 1.35 5.12 -9.26
N ALA A 112 2.37 4.38 -8.80
CA ALA A 112 2.21 3.36 -7.77
C ALA A 112 1.68 3.96 -6.46
N LEU A 113 2.19 5.11 -6.02
CA LEU A 113 1.72 5.79 -4.81
C LEU A 113 0.26 6.26 -4.93
N CYS A 114 -0.13 6.82 -6.08
CA CYS A 114 -1.51 7.27 -6.33
C CYS A 114 -2.47 6.08 -6.39
N LEU A 115 -2.07 4.99 -7.04
CA LEU A 115 -2.86 3.75 -7.07
C LEU A 115 -3.00 3.16 -5.68
N LYS A 116 -1.93 3.13 -4.88
CA LYS A 116 -1.98 2.66 -3.49
C LYS A 116 -3.03 3.44 -2.70
N ALA A 117 -2.98 4.77 -2.76
CA ALA A 117 -3.94 5.63 -2.06
C ALA A 117 -5.38 5.46 -2.56
N LEU A 118 -5.58 5.17 -3.85
CA LEU A 118 -6.90 4.86 -4.39
C LEU A 118 -7.40 3.49 -3.92
N VAL A 119 -6.53 2.47 -3.88
CA VAL A 119 -6.84 1.12 -3.39
C VAL A 119 -7.24 1.15 -1.92
N ASP A 120 -6.52 1.94 -1.10
CA ASP A 120 -6.78 2.12 0.33
C ASP A 120 -8.08 2.90 0.61
N SER A 121 -8.73 3.47 -0.42
CA SER A 121 -9.94 4.25 -0.26
C SER A 121 -11.21 3.39 -0.25
N ASP A 122 -12.24 3.83 0.49
CA ASP A 122 -13.56 3.18 0.53
C ASP A 122 -14.24 3.05 -0.85
N ASN A 123 -13.84 3.88 -1.80
CA ASN A 123 -14.38 3.88 -3.16
C ASN A 123 -13.78 2.74 -4.01
N TRP A 124 -12.66 2.13 -3.60
CA TRP A 124 -12.06 0.99 -4.30
C TRP A 124 -12.99 -0.22 -4.40
N ARG A 125 -13.98 -0.34 -3.51
CA ARG A 125 -15.01 -1.40 -3.60
C ARG A 125 -15.75 -1.44 -4.94
N PHE A 126 -15.77 -0.33 -5.68
CA PHE A 126 -16.41 -0.23 -7.00
C PHE A 126 -15.49 -0.65 -8.17
N ALA A 127 -14.21 -0.97 -7.92
CA ALA A 127 -13.30 -1.49 -8.93
C ALA A 127 -13.79 -2.85 -9.45
N SER A 128 -13.78 -3.04 -10.78
CA SER A 128 -14.06 -4.34 -11.39
C SER A 128 -12.91 -5.31 -11.19
N SER A 129 -13.19 -6.61 -11.18
CA SER A 129 -12.16 -7.65 -11.13
C SER A 129 -11.16 -7.54 -12.29
N GLU A 130 -11.63 -7.15 -13.48
CA GLU A 130 -10.79 -6.88 -14.64
C GLU A 130 -9.77 -5.77 -14.37
N LEU A 131 -10.22 -4.64 -13.80
CA LEU A 131 -9.33 -3.53 -13.47
C LEU A 131 -8.33 -3.92 -12.37
N VAL A 132 -8.77 -4.63 -11.34
CA VAL A 132 -7.89 -5.13 -10.27
C VAL A 132 -6.83 -6.06 -10.86
N ASN A 133 -7.22 -6.98 -11.73
CA ASN A 133 -6.32 -7.90 -12.42
C ASN A 133 -5.30 -7.15 -13.29
N GLU A 134 -5.75 -6.14 -14.02
CA GLU A 134 -4.90 -5.29 -14.86
C GLU A 134 -3.82 -4.57 -14.02
N VAL A 135 -4.21 -4.01 -12.87
CA VAL A 135 -3.26 -3.36 -11.93
C VAL A 135 -2.29 -4.38 -11.33
N CYS A 136 -2.78 -5.55 -10.90
CA CYS A 136 -1.96 -6.64 -10.36
C CYS A 136 -0.89 -7.05 -11.38
N GLN A 137 -1.30 -7.31 -12.63
CA GLN A 137 -0.39 -7.67 -13.70
C GLN A 137 0.69 -6.60 -13.91
N ARG A 138 0.30 -5.32 -13.98
CA ARG A 138 1.27 -4.23 -14.23
C ARG A 138 2.22 -4.01 -13.07
N VAL A 139 1.75 -4.06 -11.82
CA VAL A 139 2.65 -3.88 -10.67
C VAL A 139 3.62 -5.06 -10.55
N THR A 140 3.18 -6.30 -10.84
CA THR A 140 4.07 -7.46 -10.91
C THR A 140 5.17 -7.25 -11.95
N VAL A 141 4.83 -6.79 -13.16
CA VAL A 141 5.83 -6.49 -14.20
C VAL A 141 6.73 -5.33 -13.79
N ALA A 142 6.21 -4.30 -13.12
CA ALA A 142 6.99 -3.16 -12.65
C ALA A 142 8.03 -3.57 -11.59
N LEU A 143 7.72 -4.51 -10.70
CA LEU A 143 8.65 -5.01 -9.67
C LEU A 143 9.86 -5.77 -10.23
N GLU A 144 9.76 -6.32 -11.45
CA GLU A 144 10.87 -7.00 -12.11
C GLU A 144 11.92 -6.04 -12.68
N LYS A 145 11.59 -4.76 -12.83
CA LYS A 145 12.50 -3.71 -13.30
C LYS A 145 13.47 -3.27 -12.19
N PRO A 146 14.66 -2.75 -12.53
CA PRO A 146 15.67 -2.32 -11.55
C PRO A 146 15.35 -1.00 -10.82
N MET A 147 14.32 -0.26 -11.24
CA MET A 147 13.92 1.04 -10.67
C MET A 147 12.64 0.94 -9.83
N GLN A 148 12.40 -0.23 -9.25
CA GLN A 148 11.27 -0.44 -8.36
C GLN A 148 11.49 0.28 -7.02
N THR A 149 10.42 0.92 -6.54
CA THR A 149 10.45 1.78 -5.35
C THR A 149 9.55 1.24 -4.24
N ASN A 150 9.68 1.81 -3.04
CA ASN A 150 8.80 1.49 -1.90
C ASN A 150 7.32 1.65 -2.23
N SER A 151 6.97 2.58 -3.12
CA SER A 151 5.59 2.79 -3.59
C SER A 151 5.02 1.56 -4.30
N HIS A 152 5.84 0.84 -5.09
CA HIS A 152 5.41 -0.35 -5.81
C HIS A 152 5.12 -1.51 -4.85
N MET A 153 6.01 -1.74 -3.89
CA MET A 153 5.81 -2.75 -2.83
C MET A 153 4.62 -2.39 -1.94
N GLY A 154 4.44 -1.11 -1.63
CA GLY A 154 3.27 -0.60 -0.90
C GLY A 154 1.96 -0.84 -1.63
N LEU A 155 1.92 -0.64 -2.95
CA LEU A 155 0.74 -0.93 -3.77
C LEU A 155 0.37 -2.43 -3.74
N VAL A 156 1.37 -3.33 -3.78
CA VAL A 156 1.13 -4.77 -3.70
C VAL A 156 0.47 -5.16 -2.38
N MET A 157 0.95 -4.61 -1.26
CA MET A 157 0.35 -4.87 0.06
C MET A 157 -1.10 -4.38 0.10
N SER A 158 -1.38 -3.14 -0.34
CA SER A 158 -2.73 -2.60 -0.41
C SER A 158 -3.68 -3.45 -1.29
N LEU A 159 -3.20 -3.94 -2.44
CA LEU A 159 -4.00 -4.82 -3.31
C LEU A 159 -4.34 -6.15 -2.60
N ALA A 160 -3.37 -6.74 -1.91
CA ALA A 160 -3.58 -7.99 -1.17
C ALA A 160 -4.57 -7.81 -0.01
N GLU A 161 -4.56 -6.65 0.66
CA GLU A 161 -5.48 -6.32 1.74
C GLU A 161 -6.93 -6.21 1.26
N HIS A 162 -7.17 -5.48 0.16
CA HIS A 162 -8.52 -5.17 -0.28
C HIS A 162 -9.12 -6.18 -1.27
N LYS A 163 -8.28 -6.92 -2.02
CA LYS A 163 -8.71 -7.83 -3.10
C LYS A 163 -7.81 -9.09 -3.20
N GLY A 164 -7.53 -9.72 -2.06
CA GLY A 164 -6.65 -10.90 -1.96
C GLY A 164 -6.90 -12.00 -3.00
N SER A 165 -8.17 -12.33 -3.31
CA SER A 165 -8.50 -13.42 -4.26
C SER A 165 -8.00 -13.21 -5.69
N VAL A 166 -7.89 -11.96 -6.17
CA VAL A 166 -7.29 -11.69 -7.49
C VAL A 166 -5.77 -11.72 -7.40
N VAL A 167 -5.21 -11.21 -6.29
CA VAL A 167 -3.76 -11.17 -6.05
C VAL A 167 -3.18 -12.57 -5.87
N GLU A 168 -3.97 -13.53 -5.40
CA GLU A 168 -3.57 -14.94 -5.26
C GLU A 168 -3.03 -15.55 -6.56
N ALA A 169 -3.56 -15.14 -7.73
CA ALA A 169 -3.07 -15.59 -9.03
C ALA A 169 -1.63 -15.09 -9.33
N TYR A 170 -1.18 -14.04 -8.65
CA TYR A 170 0.14 -13.42 -8.78
C TYR A 170 1.05 -13.71 -7.58
N ALA A 171 0.54 -14.37 -6.53
CA ALA A 171 1.22 -14.54 -5.24
C ALA A 171 2.67 -15.02 -5.39
N ARG A 172 2.87 -16.07 -6.19
CA ARG A 172 4.20 -16.65 -6.45
C ARG A 172 5.17 -15.62 -7.04
N LEU A 173 4.75 -14.91 -8.08
CA LEU A 173 5.58 -13.91 -8.74
C LEU A 173 5.92 -12.78 -7.78
N LEU A 174 4.94 -12.28 -7.03
CA LEU A 174 5.11 -11.19 -6.07
C LEU A 174 6.05 -11.55 -4.91
N ILE A 175 5.95 -12.77 -4.37
CA ILE A 175 6.87 -13.28 -3.34
C ILE A 175 8.29 -13.35 -3.91
N TRP A 176 8.45 -13.89 -5.13
CA TRP A 176 9.76 -13.99 -5.76
C TRP A 176 10.38 -12.62 -6.06
N SER A 177 9.60 -11.68 -6.61
CA SER A 177 10.06 -10.31 -6.82
C SER A 177 10.48 -9.66 -5.50
N GLY A 178 9.73 -9.89 -4.40
CA GLY A 178 10.10 -9.42 -3.06
C GLY A 178 11.44 -9.96 -2.58
N ILE A 179 11.66 -11.27 -2.70
CA ILE A 179 12.94 -11.91 -2.35
C ILE A 179 14.10 -11.37 -3.20
N LYS A 180 13.88 -11.22 -4.51
CA LYS A 180 14.86 -10.63 -5.44
C LYS A 180 15.22 -9.20 -5.03
N ILE A 181 14.24 -8.37 -4.68
CA ILE A 181 14.46 -6.99 -4.21
C ILE A 181 15.23 -6.98 -2.89
N LEU A 182 14.92 -7.88 -1.96
CA LEU A 182 15.64 -8.04 -0.70
C LEU A 182 17.14 -8.34 -0.96
N ASN A 183 17.45 -9.28 -1.85
CA ASN A 183 18.83 -9.65 -2.17
C ASN A 183 19.58 -8.52 -2.89
N ILE A 184 18.93 -7.82 -3.82
CA ILE A 184 19.49 -6.61 -4.46
C ILE A 184 19.77 -5.54 -3.40
N GLY A 185 18.82 -5.27 -2.52
CA GLY A 185 18.97 -4.30 -1.44
C GLY A 185 20.11 -4.66 -0.48
N ALA A 186 20.37 -5.94 -0.24
CA ALA A 186 21.53 -6.40 0.54
C ALA A 186 22.85 -6.08 -0.18
N SER A 187 22.94 -6.34 -1.48
CA SER A 187 24.12 -5.98 -2.29
C SER A 187 24.33 -4.47 -2.40
N GLU A 188 23.27 -3.67 -2.35
CA GLU A 188 23.32 -2.20 -2.40
C GLU A 188 23.55 -1.56 -1.01
N GLY A 189 23.54 -2.33 0.08
CA GLY A 189 23.56 -1.78 1.44
C GLY A 189 22.32 -0.95 1.80
N ASN A 190 21.22 -1.11 1.06
CA ASN A 190 20.01 -0.31 1.19
C ASN A 190 19.04 -0.94 2.20
N SER A 191 19.23 -0.66 3.49
CA SER A 191 18.43 -1.19 4.60
C SER A 191 16.93 -0.93 4.45
N GLN A 192 16.54 0.25 3.95
CA GLN A 192 15.13 0.61 3.75
C GLN A 192 14.48 -0.26 2.66
N LYS A 193 15.14 -0.44 1.51
CA LYS A 193 14.65 -1.28 0.41
C LYS A 193 14.46 -2.72 0.88
N ARG A 194 15.39 -3.22 1.69
CA ARG A 194 15.32 -4.57 2.31
C ARG A 194 14.14 -4.68 3.27
N LEU A 195 13.98 -3.72 4.18
CA LEU A 195 12.89 -3.71 5.15
C LEU A 195 11.52 -3.76 4.46
N VAL A 196 11.29 -2.92 3.45
CA VAL A 196 10.00 -2.86 2.75
C VAL A 196 9.75 -4.14 1.94
N ALA A 197 10.80 -4.74 1.36
CA ALA A 197 10.68 -6.02 0.67
C ALA A 197 10.29 -7.16 1.62
N ILE A 198 10.90 -7.23 2.80
CA ILE A 198 10.55 -8.21 3.85
C ILE A 198 9.12 -8.00 4.33
N GLN A 199 8.73 -6.75 4.57
CA GLN A 199 7.36 -6.40 4.97
C GLN A 199 6.34 -6.86 3.92
N MET A 200 6.61 -6.61 2.63
CA MET A 200 5.76 -7.07 1.53
C MET A 200 5.62 -8.60 1.52
N VAL A 201 6.74 -9.33 1.60
CA VAL A 201 6.73 -10.81 1.61
C VAL A 201 5.96 -11.35 2.83
N ASN A 202 6.21 -10.81 4.02
CA ASN A 202 5.50 -11.19 5.25
C ASN A 202 3.99 -10.90 5.14
N PHE A 203 3.62 -9.74 4.61
CA PHE A 203 2.24 -9.34 4.43
C PHE A 203 1.50 -10.30 3.49
N LEU A 204 2.09 -10.61 2.33
CA LEU A 204 1.52 -11.55 1.36
C LEU A 204 1.33 -12.95 1.96
N MET A 205 2.30 -13.42 2.76
CA MET A 205 2.17 -14.71 3.46
C MET A 205 1.03 -14.73 4.49
N LYS A 206 0.71 -13.59 5.11
CA LYS A 206 -0.39 -13.48 6.07
C LYS A 206 -1.76 -13.34 5.42
N CYS A 207 -1.83 -12.68 4.26
CA CYS A 207 -3.10 -12.28 3.64
C CYS A 207 -3.62 -13.25 2.58
N LEU A 208 -2.77 -14.07 1.97
CA LEU A 208 -3.13 -14.93 0.84
C LEU A 208 -3.22 -16.41 1.25
N ASP A 209 -4.03 -17.22 0.54
CA ASP A 209 -4.02 -18.68 0.75
C ASP A 209 -2.61 -19.24 0.49
N TYR A 210 -2.05 -19.85 1.52
CA TYR A 210 -0.75 -20.51 1.48
C TYR A 210 -0.59 -21.51 0.33
N LYS A 211 -1.68 -22.12 -0.17
CA LYS A 211 -1.64 -23.00 -1.35
C LYS A 211 -1.22 -22.27 -2.63
N CYS A 212 -1.63 -21.02 -2.80
CA CYS A 212 -1.24 -20.20 -3.95
C CYS A 212 0.24 -19.83 -3.91
N ILE A 213 0.81 -19.74 -2.71
CA ILE A 213 2.25 -19.52 -2.48
C ILE A 213 3.04 -20.83 -2.71
N LEU A 214 2.44 -21.98 -2.37
CA LEU A 214 3.09 -23.29 -2.28
C LEU A 214 3.19 -24.11 -3.57
N SER A 215 2.35 -23.83 -4.57
CA SER A 215 2.18 -24.74 -5.70
C SER A 215 3.48 -24.99 -6.50
N GLU A 216 4.48 -24.10 -6.41
CA GLU A 216 5.76 -24.24 -7.12
C GLU A 216 7.01 -23.72 -6.37
N LEU A 217 6.88 -23.09 -5.19
CA LEU A 217 8.00 -22.64 -4.36
C LEU A 217 8.13 -23.52 -3.12
N ASP A 218 9.31 -24.09 -2.89
CA ASP A 218 9.60 -24.74 -1.61
C ASP A 218 9.64 -23.65 -0.53
N TYR A 219 8.81 -23.75 0.52
CA TYR A 219 8.90 -22.85 1.68
C TYR A 219 10.29 -22.86 2.29
N LYS A 220 11.04 -23.95 2.13
CA LYS A 220 12.44 -24.02 2.51
C LYS A 220 13.31 -23.02 1.74
N CYS A 221 13.00 -22.73 0.48
CA CYS A 221 13.66 -21.67 -0.29
C CYS A 221 13.30 -20.30 0.27
N ILE A 222 12.02 -20.03 0.56
CA ILE A 222 11.62 -18.74 1.17
C ILE A 222 12.34 -18.56 2.52
N LEU A 223 12.36 -19.62 3.34
CA LEU A 223 13.08 -19.62 4.61
C LEU A 223 14.57 -19.43 4.40
N SER A 224 15.23 -20.17 3.50
CA SER A 224 16.67 -20.04 3.29
C SER A 224 17.05 -18.65 2.81
N GLU A 225 16.26 -18.06 1.91
CA GLU A 225 16.45 -16.70 1.38
C GLU A 225 16.24 -15.62 2.44
N LEU A 226 15.28 -15.83 3.37
CA LEU A 226 15.11 -14.97 4.55
C LEU A 226 16.18 -15.22 5.63
N ASP A 227 16.75 -16.44 5.71
CA ASP A 227 17.81 -16.82 6.65
C ASP A 227 19.22 -16.47 6.16
N ILE A 228 19.40 -15.94 4.92
CA ILE A 228 20.73 -15.62 4.38
C ILE A 228 21.39 -14.53 5.22
N GLU A 229 22.39 -14.95 6.00
CA GLU A 229 23.49 -14.17 6.61
C GLU A 229 23.16 -12.98 7.54
N GLU A 230 21.92 -12.50 7.62
CA GLU A 230 21.51 -11.36 8.45
C GLU A 230 21.69 -11.57 9.95
N MET A 231 21.46 -12.80 10.42
CA MET A 231 21.65 -13.14 11.83
C MET A 231 23.11 -13.37 12.21
N LYS A 232 24.01 -13.55 11.22
CA LYS A 232 25.42 -13.91 11.47
C LYS A 232 26.43 -12.78 11.21
N LYS A 233 26.08 -11.73 10.46
CA LYS A 233 26.94 -10.56 10.26
C LYS A 233 26.13 -9.29 10.43
N CYS A 234 26.35 -8.58 11.54
CA CYS A 234 26.36 -7.12 11.68
C CYS A 234 26.10 -6.76 13.15
N GLU A 235 27.14 -6.24 13.81
CA GLU A 235 27.08 -5.59 15.12
C GLU A 235 26.54 -4.15 15.03
N ASP A 236 25.88 -3.78 13.94
CA ASP A 236 25.42 -2.42 13.66
C ASP A 236 23.91 -2.24 13.93
N ASP A 237 23.57 -1.19 14.68
CA ASP A 237 22.21 -0.83 15.09
C ASP A 237 21.30 -0.47 13.89
N GLN A 238 21.87 -0.06 12.75
CA GLN A 238 21.10 0.22 11.53
C GLN A 238 20.34 -1.00 10.98
N MET A 239 20.72 -2.22 11.38
CA MET A 239 20.08 -3.46 10.94
C MET A 239 19.03 -4.01 11.93
N ALA A 240 18.78 -3.33 13.05
CA ALA A 240 17.84 -3.84 14.06
C ALA A 240 16.41 -4.01 13.51
N PHE A 241 15.92 -3.05 12.74
CA PHE A 241 14.58 -3.12 12.13
C PHE A 241 14.48 -4.21 11.05
N VAL A 242 15.53 -4.37 10.24
CA VAL A 242 15.59 -5.41 9.20
C VAL A 242 15.59 -6.78 9.86
N LYS A 243 16.43 -7.00 10.88
CA LYS A 243 16.46 -8.24 11.68
C LYS A 243 15.12 -8.56 12.31
N GLY A 244 14.45 -7.58 12.90
CA GLY A 244 13.11 -7.76 13.48
C GLY A 244 12.08 -8.21 12.45
N ALA A 245 12.05 -7.54 11.29
CA ALA A 245 11.17 -7.89 10.18
C ALA A 245 11.48 -9.28 9.61
N THR A 246 12.76 -9.61 9.43
CA THR A 246 13.24 -10.93 8.96
C THR A 246 12.80 -12.04 9.91
N PHE A 247 12.99 -11.83 11.22
CA PHE A 247 12.54 -12.77 12.24
C PHE A 247 11.03 -12.99 12.17
N GLU A 248 10.24 -11.90 12.10
CA GLU A 248 8.78 -12.00 12.01
C GLU A 248 8.33 -12.76 10.76
N ALA A 249 8.87 -12.41 9.60
CA ALA A 249 8.59 -13.09 8.33
C ALA A 249 8.92 -14.59 8.40
N THR A 250 10.04 -14.93 9.04
CA THR A 250 10.47 -16.31 9.26
C THR A 250 9.51 -17.08 10.16
N GLN A 251 9.02 -16.46 11.24
CA GLN A 251 8.01 -17.08 12.11
C GLN A 251 6.67 -17.28 11.38
N THR A 252 6.26 -16.33 10.54
CA THR A 252 5.08 -16.48 9.67
C THR A 252 5.25 -17.69 8.75
N ALA A 253 6.37 -17.80 8.04
CA ALA A 253 6.64 -18.91 7.14
C ALA A 253 6.65 -20.27 7.87
N LYS A 254 7.28 -20.35 9.05
CA LYS A 254 7.29 -21.56 9.90
C LYS A 254 5.88 -21.97 10.33
N ARG A 255 5.03 -21.02 10.74
CA ARG A 255 3.64 -21.28 11.13
C ARG A 255 2.85 -21.92 9.99
N ILE A 256 2.97 -21.36 8.79
CA ILE A 256 2.29 -21.89 7.59
C ILE A 256 2.76 -23.32 7.27
N LEU A 257 4.05 -23.60 7.43
CA LEU A 257 4.60 -24.95 7.24
C LEU A 257 4.04 -25.97 8.25
N MET A 258 3.86 -25.58 9.51
CA MET A 258 3.26 -26.44 10.54
C MET A 258 1.76 -26.68 10.28
N GLU A 259 1.04 -25.68 9.79
CA GLU A 259 -0.37 -25.82 9.38
C GLU A 259 -0.54 -26.77 8.17
N LYS A 260 0.44 -26.84 7.26
CA LYS A 260 0.49 -27.86 6.20
C LYS A 260 0.61 -29.27 6.78
N GLY A 261 1.55 -29.49 7.71
CA GLY A 261 1.78 -30.80 8.33
C GLY A 261 0.52 -31.36 9.01
N SER A 262 -0.14 -30.54 9.82
CA SER A 262 -1.34 -30.95 10.56
C SER A 262 -2.60 -31.19 9.70
N LYS A 263 -2.73 -30.55 8.53
CA LYS A 263 -3.86 -30.78 7.60
C LYS A 263 -3.64 -31.98 6.67
N VAL A 264 -2.39 -32.32 6.35
CA VAL A 264 -2.06 -33.53 5.57
C VAL A 264 -2.31 -34.78 6.40
N GLU A 265 -1.95 -34.77 7.68
CA GLU A 265 -2.14 -35.87 8.62
C GLU A 265 -3.64 -36.18 8.86
N LYS A 266 -4.50 -35.15 8.87
CA LYS A 266 -5.97 -35.30 8.96
C LYS A 266 -6.62 -35.88 7.70
N ARG A 267 -5.99 -35.79 6.52
CA ARG A 267 -6.53 -36.38 5.27
C ARG A 267 -6.07 -37.81 5.03
N SER A 268 -4.95 -38.22 5.62
CA SER A 268 -4.46 -39.61 5.56
C SER A 268 -5.06 -40.52 6.64
N GLY A 269 -5.76 -39.97 7.62
CA GLY A 269 -6.33 -40.72 8.74
C GLY A 269 -7.82 -40.47 8.93
N GLN A 270 -8.67 -40.86 7.97
CA GLN A 270 -10.11 -41.05 8.22
C GLN A 270 -10.76 -41.91 7.13
N ARG A 271 -10.59 -43.23 7.27
CA ARG A 271 -11.54 -44.22 6.75
C ARG A 271 -11.91 -45.13 7.91
N SER A 272 -12.81 -44.68 8.76
CA SER A 272 -13.50 -45.49 9.76
C SER A 272 -14.77 -44.75 10.21
N ASP A 273 -15.84 -45.51 10.32
CA ASP A 273 -17.25 -45.11 10.32
C ASP A 273 -17.70 -44.19 11.46
N SER A 274 -18.78 -43.44 11.15
CA SER A 274 -19.71 -42.75 12.06
C SER A 274 -20.38 -43.72 13.06
N PRO A 275 -20.90 -43.27 14.23
CA PRO A 275 -22.15 -42.48 14.26
C PRO A 275 -22.33 -41.38 15.33
N VAL A 276 -22.99 -40.31 14.88
CA VAL A 276 -24.09 -39.51 15.47
C VAL A 276 -24.17 -39.34 17.00
N SER A 277 -24.15 -38.08 17.46
CA SER A 277 -25.17 -37.53 18.39
C SER A 277 -25.18 -35.99 18.45
N GLN A 278 -26.39 -35.47 18.63
CA GLN A 278 -26.84 -34.08 18.61
C GLN A 278 -26.46 -33.31 19.89
N THR A 279 -26.39 -31.96 19.85
CA THR A 279 -27.19 -31.01 20.67
C THR A 279 -26.78 -29.55 20.38
N MET A 280 -27.77 -28.65 20.38
CA MET A 280 -27.72 -27.20 20.14
C MET A 280 -27.04 -26.37 21.25
N GLY A 281 -26.57 -25.17 20.87
CA GLY A 281 -26.97 -23.94 21.59
C GLY A 281 -25.88 -23.06 22.23
N SER A 282 -25.58 -21.93 21.57
CA SER A 282 -25.34 -20.57 22.12
C SER A 282 -24.28 -20.33 23.20
N PHE A 283 -23.29 -19.46 22.93
CA PHE A 283 -23.18 -18.16 23.62
C PHE A 283 -22.19 -17.20 22.94
N SER A 284 -22.40 -15.92 23.24
CA SER A 284 -21.90 -14.71 22.58
C SER A 284 -20.69 -14.08 23.29
N ALA A 285 -19.89 -13.36 22.49
CA ALA A 285 -19.23 -12.08 22.77
C ALA A 285 -17.89 -11.97 23.55
N TYR A 286 -17.17 -10.94 23.10
CA TYR A 286 -16.11 -10.12 23.70
C TYR A 286 -14.64 -10.57 23.56
N SER A 287 -13.92 -9.88 22.68
CA SER A 287 -12.74 -9.10 23.09
C SER A 287 -12.38 -8.03 22.05
N THR A 288 -12.89 -6.82 22.28
CA THR A 288 -12.25 -5.58 21.84
C THR A 288 -11.46 -5.08 23.03
N VAL A 289 -10.14 -4.91 22.96
CA VAL A 289 -9.36 -3.77 23.53
C VAL A 289 -7.94 -3.74 22.93
N ILE A 290 -7.73 -2.78 22.02
CA ILE A 290 -6.68 -1.73 21.97
C ILE A 290 -5.21 -2.12 22.25
N ASN A 291 -4.31 -1.88 21.27
CA ASN A 291 -3.30 -0.81 21.34
C ASN A 291 -2.52 -0.64 20.02
N SER A 292 -2.72 0.54 19.42
CA SER A 292 -1.86 1.17 18.42
C SER A 292 -1.12 2.32 19.11
N PRO A 293 0.15 2.57 18.76
CA PRO A 293 0.62 3.94 18.73
C PRO A 293 1.33 4.21 17.40
N PHE A 294 0.94 5.28 16.71
CA PHE A 294 1.85 6.27 16.11
C PHE A 294 1.00 7.33 15.39
N SER A 295 0.92 8.52 15.98
CA SER A 295 0.77 9.78 15.25
C SER A 295 1.44 10.85 16.08
N ASP A 296 2.34 11.55 15.40
CA ASP A 296 3.38 12.42 15.93
C ASP A 296 2.85 13.85 16.21
N SER A 297 3.66 14.54 17.00
CA SER A 297 3.67 15.92 17.51
C SER A 297 3.09 17.07 16.67
N MET A 298 2.55 18.11 17.34
CA MET A 298 3.19 19.44 17.52
C MET A 298 2.21 20.56 17.98
N LEU A 299 2.81 21.58 18.63
CA LEU A 299 2.31 22.92 19.04
C LEU A 299 1.61 22.98 20.42
N SER A 300 1.92 23.90 21.34
CA SER A 300 2.69 25.15 21.32
C SER A 300 2.98 25.61 22.76
N GLU A 301 4.08 26.35 22.94
CA GLU A 301 4.42 27.13 24.15
C GLU A 301 3.29 28.10 24.57
N VAL A 302 2.99 28.16 25.88
CA VAL A 302 2.68 29.40 26.63
C VAL A 302 3.11 29.24 28.10
N ASN A 303 4.25 29.88 28.42
CA ASN A 303 4.49 30.76 29.57
C ASN A 303 3.93 30.39 30.96
N SER A 304 4.82 30.14 31.95
CA SER A 304 4.71 30.81 33.26
C SER A 304 6.00 30.72 34.09
N ASN A 305 6.41 31.88 34.57
CA ASN A 305 7.49 32.17 35.51
C ASN A 305 7.47 31.32 36.79
N ARG A 306 8.64 30.93 37.32
CA ARG A 306 9.30 31.58 38.48
C ARG A 306 10.47 30.77 39.07
N THR A 307 11.54 31.54 39.30
CA THR A 307 12.47 31.54 40.46
C THR A 307 13.68 30.59 40.56
N VAL A 308 14.86 31.21 40.35
CA VAL A 308 16.01 31.38 41.28
C VAL A 308 16.75 30.12 41.77
N SER A 309 18.00 29.96 41.33
CA SER A 309 19.18 30.12 42.22
C SER A 309 20.53 30.10 41.50
N ARG A 310 21.37 31.03 41.98
CA ARG A 310 22.82 31.22 41.80
C ARG A 310 23.66 29.93 41.79
N ARG A 311 24.79 29.92 41.07
CA ARG A 311 26.13 30.19 41.62
C ARG A 311 27.23 30.09 40.55
N GLN A 312 28.15 31.07 40.67
CA GLN A 312 29.53 31.19 40.18
C GLN A 312 29.77 31.31 38.68
#